data_AF-A0A067ERJ5-F1
#
_entry.id   AF-A0A067ERJ5-F1
#
_cell.length_a   1.000
_cell.length_b   1.000
_cell.length_c   1.000
_cell.angle_alpha   90.00
_cell.angle_beta   90.00
_cell.angle_gamma   90.00
#
_symmetry.space_group_name_H-M   'P 1'
#
loop_
_entity.id
_entity.type
_entity.pdbx_description
1 polymer ?
#
loop_
_entity_poly.entity_id
_entity_poly.type
_entity_poly.pdbx_seq_one_letter_code
_entity_poly.pdbx_strand_id
1 'polypeptide(L)' 'MACVYIPVQNSEEEVRVALDQLPRDASDILDILKAEQAPLDLWLIIAREYFKQGKVEQFRQILEEGSSP' A
#
# COMPACT_ATOMS: atom_id res chain seq x y z
N MET A 1 13.95 -10.02 -0.31
CA MET A 1 12.49 -9.88 -0.12
C MET A 1 12.26 -8.64 0.71
N ALA A 2 11.54 -7.66 0.17
CA ALA A 2 11.21 -6.45 0.91
C ALA A 2 9.78 -6.62 1.46
N CYS A 3 9.61 -6.40 2.76
CA CYS A 3 8.30 -6.41 3.39
C CYS A 3 8.04 -5.05 4.02
N VAL A 4 6.77 -4.66 4.05
CA VAL A 4 6.29 -3.48 4.73
C VAL A 4 5.33 -3.93 5.82
N TYR A 5 5.35 -3.23 6.94
CA TYR A 5 4.49 -3.50 8.08
C TYR A 5 3.55 -2.30 8.21
N ILE A 6 2.25 -2.57 8.11
CA ILE A 6 1.21 -1.58 8.27
C ILE A 6 0.66 -1.75 9.68
N PRO A 7 0.82 -0.76 10.58
CA PRO A 7 0.30 -0.86 11.94
C PRO A 7 -1.22 -0.90 11.89
N VAL A 8 -1.83 -1.81 12.65
CA VAL A 8 -3.29 -1.90 12.75
C VAL A 8 -3.78 -0.80 13.68
N GLN A 9 -4.83 -0.09 13.26
CA GLN A 9 -5.35 1.02 14.02
C GLN A 9 -5.89 0.54 15.39
N ASN A 10 -5.41 1.17 16.47
CA ASN A 10 -5.77 0.83 17.86
C ASN A 10 -5.34 -0.58 18.32
N SER A 11 -4.34 -1.18 17.68
CA SER A 11 -3.78 -2.48 18.06
C SER A 11 -2.24 -2.43 18.10
N GLU A 12 -1.63 -3.39 18.80
CA GLU A 12 -0.18 -3.66 18.71
C GLU A 12 0.15 -4.59 17.53
N GLU A 13 -0.87 -5.02 16.78
CA GLU A 13 -0.71 -5.89 15.61
C GLU A 13 -0.27 -5.11 14.38
N GLU A 14 0.44 -5.80 13.49
CA GLU A 14 0.94 -5.25 12.23
C GLU A 14 0.58 -6.19 11.07
N VAL A 15 0.04 -5.62 9.99
CA VAL A 15 -0.18 -6.35 8.75
C VAL A 15 1.11 -6.37 7.96
N ARG A 16 1.68 -7.57 7.77
CA ARG A 16 2.85 -7.77 6.93
C ARG A 16 2.46 -7.88 5.47
N VAL A 17 2.92 -6.94 4.65
CA VAL A 17 2.76 -6.95 3.19
C VAL A 17 4.09 -7.29 2.53
N ALA A 18 4.09 -8.34 1.71
CA ALA A 18 5.22 -8.73 0.89
C ALA A 18 5.21 -7.93 -0.43
N LEU A 19 6.20 -7.06 -0.62
CA LEU A 19 6.27 -6.13 -1.76
C LEU A 19 6.45 -6.86 -3.10
N ASP A 20 7.06 -8.04 -3.08
CA ASP A 20 7.23 -8.93 -4.24
C ASP A 20 5.95 -9.69 -4.63
N GLN A 21 4.94 -9.74 -3.75
CA GLN A 21 3.68 -10.44 -3.97
C GLN A 21 2.48 -9.50 -3.98
N LEU A 22 2.69 -8.24 -4.40
CA LEU A 22 1.60 -7.29 -4.50
C LEU A 22 0.53 -7.78 -5.51
N PRO A 23 -0.75 -7.73 -5.14
CA PRO A 23 -1.84 -8.17 -5.98
C PRO A 23 -1.85 -7.41 -7.32
N ARG A 24 -2.47 -8.01 -8.34
CA ARG A 24 -2.61 -7.35 -9.65
C ARG A 24 -3.57 -6.16 -9.58
N ASP A 25 -4.63 -6.32 -8.82
CA ASP A 25 -5.52 -5.24 -8.45
C ASP A 25 -4.96 -4.51 -7.22
N ALA A 26 -5.09 -3.19 -7.19
CA ALA A 26 -4.68 -2.37 -6.05
C ALA A 26 -5.83 -2.19 -5.03
N SER A 27 -7.07 -2.55 -5.39
CA SER A 27 -8.25 -2.43 -4.51
C SER A 27 -8.04 -3.06 -3.13
N ASP A 28 -7.56 -4.30 -3.08
CA ASP A 28 -7.30 -5.00 -1.81
C ASP A 28 -6.28 -4.26 -0.92
N ILE A 29 -5.19 -3.75 -1.52
CA ILE A 29 -4.15 -3.02 -0.76
C ILE A 29 -4.65 -1.65 -0.32
N LEU A 30 -5.46 -1.00 -1.15
CA LEU A 30 -6.07 0.29 -0.87
C LEU A 30 -7.04 0.19 0.29
N ASP A 31 -7.87 -0.85 0.32
CA ASP A 31 -8.81 -1.07 1.40
C ASP A 31 -8.10 -1.26 2.74
N ILE A 32 -6.98 -1.99 2.76
CA ILE A 32 -6.13 -2.13 3.96
C ILE A 32 -5.52 -0.79 4.36
N LEU A 33 -4.87 -0.08 3.44
CA LEU A 33 -4.24 1.21 3.72
C LEU A 33 -5.24 2.24 4.26
N LYS A 34 -6.46 2.26 3.74
CA LYS A 34 -7.55 3.12 4.20
C LYS A 34 -8.09 2.70 5.55
N ALA A 35 -8.37 1.41 5.73
CA ALA A 35 -8.93 0.87 6.97
C ALA A 35 -8.00 1.13 8.16
N GLU A 36 -6.69 0.96 7.95
CA GLU A 36 -5.69 1.13 9.00
C GLU A 36 -5.19 2.57 9.16
N GLN A 37 -5.73 3.53 8.40
CA GLN A 37 -5.26 4.92 8.35
C GLN A 37 -3.73 5.00 8.21
N ALA A 38 -3.20 4.19 7.28
CA ALA A 38 -1.77 4.04 7.08
C ALA A 38 -1.12 5.40 6.75
N PRO A 39 0.04 5.73 7.35
CA PRO A 39 0.74 6.97 7.07
C PRO A 39 1.22 7.05 5.61
N LEU A 40 1.26 8.27 5.07
CA LEU A 40 1.53 8.54 3.65
C LEU A 40 2.85 7.92 3.13
N ASP A 41 3.86 7.76 3.98
CA ASP A 41 5.11 7.10 3.58
C ASP A 41 4.88 5.65 3.13
N LEU A 42 3.95 4.91 3.76
CA LEU A 42 3.61 3.54 3.37
C LEU A 42 2.93 3.50 2.00
N TRP A 43 2.03 4.46 1.74
CA TRP A 43 1.40 4.61 0.43
C TRP A 43 2.45 4.80 -0.67
N LEU A 44 3.45 5.65 -0.44
CA LEU A 44 4.54 5.89 -1.40
C LEU A 44 5.43 4.67 -1.60
N ILE A 45 5.71 3.90 -0.54
CA ILE A 45 6.50 2.67 -0.64
C ILE A 45 5.78 1.65 -1.51
N ILE A 46 4.49 1.42 -1.28
CA ILE A 46 3.68 0.47 -2.06
C ILE A 46 3.53 0.95 -3.50
N ALA A 47 3.20 2.22 -3.72
CA ALA A 47 3.11 2.80 -5.05
C ALA A 47 4.41 2.60 -5.85
N ARG A 48 5.57 2.92 -5.24
CA ARG A 48 6.88 2.74 -5.89
C ARG A 48 7.13 1.28 -6.29
N GLU A 49 6.63 0.33 -5.51
CA GLU A 49 6.79 -1.08 -5.85
C GLU A 49 5.91 -1.52 -7.02
N TYR A 50 4.66 -1.06 -7.08
CA TYR A 50 3.83 -1.23 -8.28
C TYR A 50 4.52 -0.66 -9.52
N PHE A 51 5.12 0.53 -9.40
CA PHE A 51 5.88 1.15 -10.49
C PHE A 51 7.07 0.30 -10.94
N LYS A 52 7.85 -0.26 -10.01
CA LYS A 52 8.97 -1.17 -10.33
C LYS A 52 8.54 -2.42 -11.08
N GLN A 53 7.32 -2.91 -10.82
CA GLN A 53 6.74 -4.06 -11.51
C GLN A 53 6.12 -3.70 -12.88
N GLY A 54 6.19 -2.44 -13.31
CA GLY A 54 5.57 -1.94 -14.55
C GLY A 54 4.05 -1.74 -14.46
N LYS A 55 3.47 -1.83 -13.26
CA LYS A 55 2.04 -1.67 -12.98
C LYS A 55 1.69 -0.19 -12.75
N VAL A 56 1.78 0.62 -13.82
CA VAL A 56 1.67 2.09 -13.74
C VAL A 56 0.27 2.57 -13.35
N GLU A 57 -0.78 1.90 -13.79
CA GLU A 57 -2.16 2.27 -13.44
C GLU A 57 -2.42 2.13 -11.93
N GLN A 58 -1.96 1.04 -11.33
CA GLN A 58 -2.05 0.79 -9.89
C GLN A 58 -1.23 1.80 -9.10
N PHE A 59 -0.02 2.13 -9.58
CA PHE A 59 0.79 3.19 -9.00
C PHE A 59 0.03 4.52 -8.97
N ARG A 60 -0.61 4.92 -10.08
CA ARG A 60 -1.38 6.16 -10.16
C ARG A 60 -2.58 6.13 -9.22
N GLN A 61 -3.31 5.01 -9.19
CA GLN A 61 -4.46 4.81 -8.32
C GLN A 61 -4.09 4.97 -6.83
N ILE A 62 -2.98 4.37 -6.40
CA ILE A 62 -2.50 4.48 -5.01
C ILE A 62 -2.12 5.91 -4.67
N LEU A 63 -1.47 6.64 -5.58
CA LEU A 63 -1.13 8.04 -5.35
C LEU A 63 -2.37 8.96 -5.31
N GLU A 64 -3.34 8.74 -6.19
CA GLU A 64 -4.59 9.53 -6.21
C GLU A 64 -5.38 9.35 -4.92
N GLU A 65 -5.54 8.11 -4.45
CA GLU A 65 -6.24 7.80 -3.22
C GLU A 65 -5.46 8.29 -1.98
N GLY A 66 -4.15 8.11 -1.93
CA GLY A 66 -3.32 8.52 -0.80
C GLY A 66 -3.08 10.04 -0.70
N SER A 67 -3.32 10.79 -1.78
CA SER A 67 -3.23 12.26 -1.81
C SER A 67 -4.59 12.95 -1.80
N SER A 68 -5.69 12.17 -1.76
CA SER A 68 -7.03 12.72 -1.58
C SER A 68 -7.16 13.40 -0.20
N PRO A 69 -7.79 14.57 -0.12
CA PRO A 69 -8.05 15.26 1.15
C PRO A 69 -9.06 14.53 2.05
#